data_AF-A0A2U2D224-F1
#
_entry.id   AF-A0A2U2D224-F1
#
_cell.length_a   1.000
_cell.length_b   1.000
_cell.length_c   1.000
_cell.angle_alpha   90.00
_cell.angle_beta   90.00
_cell.angle_gamma   90.00
#
_symmetry.space_group_name_H-M   'P 1'
#
loop_
_entity.id
_entity.type
_entity.pdbx_description
1 polymer ?
#
loop_
_entity_poly.entity_id
_entity_poly.type
_entity_poly.pdbx_seq_one_letter_code
_entity_poly.pdbx_strand_id
1 'polypeptide(L)'
;MSILRKEVKQELQALKDAATAAYKNRQHGYDEFADTDPKTGRAIGRMVVGAYVAEIAVTPSEIIPKYLAKIAEGYTLHEFGTMQYVGASHYVYFYKPEVQQRTEIKALHLEVEAKYKKEVEEHNNAIVLRQVELEEANTNRQVEQELAAERQTKRDEIEERIRAALSK
;
A
#
# COMPACT_ATOMS: atom_id res chain seq x y z
N MET A 1 2.14 -25.26 11.46
CA MET A 1 2.58 -24.06 10.72
C MET A 1 1.75 -22.88 11.18
N SER A 2 2.33 -21.68 11.28
CA SER A 2 1.55 -20.47 11.62
C SER A 2 0.62 -20.13 10.46
N ILE A 3 -0.67 -19.94 10.72
CA ILE A 3 -1.65 -19.48 9.73
C ILE A 3 -1.43 -17.99 9.43
N LEU A 4 -0.89 -17.24 10.39
CA LEU A 4 -0.58 -15.82 10.24
C LEU A 4 0.66 -15.60 9.38
N ARG A 5 0.56 -14.59 8.51
CA ARG A 5 1.65 -14.08 7.69
C ARG A 5 2.70 -13.42 8.57
N LYS A 6 3.96 -13.73 8.29
CA LYS A 6 5.12 -13.10 8.92
C LYS A 6 5.80 -12.17 7.92
N GLU A 7 6.49 -11.15 8.44
CA GLU A 7 7.34 -10.29 7.63
C GLU A 7 8.45 -11.11 6.97
N VAL A 8 8.55 -11.02 5.64
CA VAL A 8 9.60 -11.69 4.86
C VAL A 8 10.63 -10.64 4.44
N LYS A 9 11.84 -10.75 4.99
CA LYS A 9 12.93 -9.79 4.72
C LYS A 9 13.25 -9.62 3.23
N GLN A 10 13.20 -10.72 2.47
CA GLN A 10 13.46 -10.71 1.03
C GLN A 10 12.38 -9.93 0.26
N GLU A 11 11.11 -10.09 0.63
CA GLU A 11 9.99 -9.37 0.02
C GLU A 11 10.10 -7.87 0.30
N LEU A 12 10.35 -7.50 1.56
CA LEU A 12 10.54 -6.11 1.95
C LEU A 12 11.73 -5.46 1.21
N GLN A 13 12.83 -6.20 1.04
CA GLN A 13 13.98 -5.70 0.29
C GLN A 13 13.63 -5.50 -1.19
N ALA A 14 12.95 -6.45 -1.83
CA ALA A 14 12.51 -6.32 -3.21
C ALA A 14 11.58 -5.09 -3.41
N LEU A 15 10.69 -4.81 -2.46
CA LEU A 15 9.84 -3.62 -2.48
C LEU A 15 10.66 -2.32 -2.36
N LYS A 16 11.66 -2.29 -1.46
CA LYS A 16 12.56 -1.14 -1.31
C LYS A 16 13.40 -0.91 -2.57
N ASP A 17 13.87 -1.97 -3.21
CA ASP A 17 14.64 -1.90 -4.45
C ASP A 17 13.79 -1.39 -5.62
N ALA A 18 12.56 -1.92 -5.76
CA ALA A 18 11.59 -1.47 -6.76
C ALA A 18 11.24 0.02 -6.57
N ALA A 19 10.99 0.44 -5.33
CA ALA A 19 10.72 1.85 -5.00
C ALA A 19 11.92 2.76 -5.35
N THR A 20 13.14 2.27 -5.11
CA THR A 20 14.37 3.01 -5.44
C THR A 20 14.56 3.14 -6.95
N ALA A 21 14.30 2.07 -7.71
CA ALA A 21 14.35 2.11 -9.17
C ALA A 21 13.30 3.07 -9.74
N ALA A 22 12.08 3.04 -9.21
CA ALA A 22 11.02 3.96 -9.60
C ALA A 22 11.39 5.42 -9.30
N TYR A 23 11.99 5.69 -8.13
CA TYR A 23 12.46 7.03 -7.76
C TYR A 23 13.52 7.57 -8.73
N LYS A 24 14.50 6.73 -9.10
CA LYS A 24 15.60 7.11 -10.02
C LYS A 24 15.10 7.52 -11.40
N ASN A 25 14.02 6.89 -11.87
CA ASN A 25 13.43 7.15 -13.18
C ASN A 25 12.30 8.21 -13.15
N ARG A 26 12.09 8.87 -12.01
CA ARG A 26 10.97 9.80 -11.83
C ARG A 26 11.45 11.25 -11.79
N GLN A 27 10.74 12.11 -12.52
CA GLN A 27 10.88 13.55 -12.39
C GLN A 27 10.23 14.03 -11.09
N HIS A 28 10.94 14.85 -10.34
CA HIS A 28 10.40 15.58 -9.21
C HIS A 28 9.54 16.75 -9.68
N GLY A 29 8.33 16.87 -9.13
CA GLY A 29 7.40 17.93 -9.48
C GLY A 29 5.95 17.53 -9.23
N TYR A 30 5.04 18.27 -9.84
CA TYR A 30 3.63 17.92 -9.87
C TYR A 30 3.37 16.91 -11.00
N ASP A 31 2.74 15.81 -10.67
CA ASP A 31 2.28 14.80 -11.63
C ASP A 31 0.76 14.69 -11.52
N GLU A 32 0.07 15.01 -12.61
CA GLU A 32 -1.40 14.98 -12.73
C GLU A 32 -1.99 13.58 -12.61
N PHE A 33 -1.18 12.54 -12.88
CA PHE A 33 -1.56 11.14 -12.87
C PHE A 33 -0.91 10.36 -11.72
N ALA A 34 -0.45 11.07 -10.67
CA ALA A 34 0.28 10.48 -9.56
C ALA A 34 -0.52 9.43 -8.75
N ASP A 35 -1.84 9.59 -8.68
CA ASP A 35 -2.73 8.66 -7.96
C ASP A 35 -4.09 8.53 -8.67
N THR A 36 -4.92 7.59 -8.24
CA THR A 36 -6.27 7.36 -8.77
C THR A 36 -7.28 7.32 -7.63
N ASP A 37 -8.39 8.05 -7.77
CA ASP A 37 -9.51 7.99 -6.84
C ASP A 37 -10.11 6.57 -6.81
N PRO A 38 -10.12 5.87 -5.66
CA PRO A 38 -10.66 4.52 -5.57
C PRO A 38 -12.17 4.44 -5.83
N LYS A 39 -12.92 5.54 -5.73
CA LYS A 39 -14.37 5.55 -5.98
C LYS A 39 -14.71 5.88 -7.43
N THR A 40 -14.07 6.89 -7.99
CA THR A 40 -14.42 7.42 -9.32
C THR A 40 -13.48 6.96 -10.44
N GLY A 41 -12.33 6.36 -10.10
CA GLY A 41 -11.31 5.95 -11.08
C GLY A 41 -10.60 7.12 -11.77
N ARG A 42 -10.80 8.35 -11.30
CA ARG A 42 -10.20 9.55 -11.89
C ARG A 42 -8.78 9.75 -11.38
N ALA A 43 -7.92 10.29 -12.24
CA ALA A 43 -6.57 10.70 -11.86
C ALA A 43 -6.61 11.81 -10.79
N ILE A 44 -5.76 11.67 -9.79
CA ILE A 44 -5.53 12.67 -8.74
C ILE A 44 -4.08 13.11 -8.85
N GLY A 45 -3.90 14.39 -9.21
CA GLY A 45 -2.57 14.96 -9.28
C GLY A 45 -1.96 15.20 -7.90
N ARG A 46 -0.68 14.92 -7.75
CA ARG A 46 0.08 15.12 -6.50
C ARG A 46 1.51 15.57 -6.77
N MET A 47 2.12 16.16 -5.75
CA MET A 47 3.56 16.38 -5.73
C MET A 47 4.27 15.04 -5.53
N VAL A 48 5.11 14.67 -6.49
CA VAL A 48 5.90 13.44 -6.44
C VAL A 48 7.37 13.76 -6.22
N VAL A 49 8.02 12.95 -5.40
CA VAL A 49 9.46 13.03 -5.16
C VAL A 49 10.18 12.12 -6.15
N GLY A 50 11.13 12.69 -6.88
CA GLY A 50 11.91 12.00 -7.91
C GLY A 50 13.38 12.41 -7.87
N ALA A 51 14.22 11.68 -8.61
CA ALA A 51 15.67 11.86 -8.60
C ALA A 51 16.17 13.04 -9.42
N TYR A 52 15.37 13.52 -10.38
CA TYR A 52 15.74 14.63 -11.26
C TYR A 52 14.67 15.71 -11.33
N VAL A 53 15.06 16.94 -11.67
CA VAL A 53 14.19 18.11 -11.82
C VAL A 53 14.29 18.66 -13.23
N ALA A 54 13.24 19.34 -13.69
CA ALA A 54 13.24 20.06 -14.95
C ALA A 54 13.14 21.57 -14.70
N GLU A 55 14.11 22.32 -15.21
CA GLU A 55 14.13 23.78 -15.14
C GLU A 55 13.75 24.37 -16.49
N ILE A 56 12.78 25.30 -16.51
CA ILE A 56 12.32 25.93 -17.76
C ILE A 56 13.24 27.09 -18.11
N ALA A 57 13.96 27.01 -19.22
CA ALA A 57 14.57 28.17 -19.89
C ALA A 57 13.56 28.75 -20.88
N VAL A 58 13.14 30.01 -20.70
CA VAL A 58 12.13 30.65 -21.57
C VAL A 58 12.72 30.95 -22.94
N THR A 59 14.00 31.33 -22.96
CA THR A 59 14.78 31.58 -24.18
C THR A 59 16.01 30.67 -24.23
N PRO A 60 16.53 30.30 -25.43
CA PRO A 60 17.74 29.48 -25.53
C PRO A 60 18.97 30.10 -24.86
N SER A 61 19.04 31.44 -24.79
CA SER A 61 20.10 32.18 -24.10
C SER A 61 20.14 31.94 -22.59
N GLU A 62 19.03 31.53 -21.97
CA GLU A 62 18.95 31.26 -20.52
C GLU A 62 19.46 29.86 -20.14
N ILE A 63 19.67 28.96 -21.10
CA ILE A 63 20.08 27.58 -20.84
C ILE A 63 21.43 27.53 -20.12
N ILE A 64 22.45 28.24 -20.63
CA ILE A 64 23.79 28.25 -20.03
C ILE A 64 23.78 28.88 -18.63
N PRO A 65 23.18 30.06 -18.40
CA PRO A 65 23.04 30.62 -17.05
C PRO A 65 22.37 29.66 -16.06
N LYS A 66 21.27 29.01 -16.44
CA LYS A 66 20.56 28.04 -15.58
C LYS A 66 21.40 26.80 -15.29
N TYR A 67 22.11 26.29 -16.30
CA TYR A 67 23.07 25.21 -16.14
C TYR A 67 24.14 25.55 -15.10
N LEU A 68 24.82 26.69 -15.25
CA LEU A 68 25.88 27.10 -14.32
C LEU A 68 25.35 27.28 -12.89
N ALA A 69 24.16 27.87 -12.73
CA ALA A 69 23.52 28.02 -11.43
C ALA A 69 23.24 26.67 -10.76
N LYS A 70 22.67 25.71 -11.49
CA LYS A 70 22.36 24.38 -10.95
C LYS A 70 23.60 23.54 -10.65
N ILE A 71 24.64 23.61 -11.48
CA ILE A 71 25.92 22.96 -11.16
C ILE A 71 26.52 23.55 -9.88
N ALA A 72 26.42 24.87 -9.67
CA ALA A 72 26.89 25.51 -8.43
C ALA A 72 26.09 25.07 -7.18
N GLU A 73 24.81 24.72 -7.34
CA GLU A 73 23.98 24.08 -6.30
C GLU A 73 24.32 22.60 -6.05
N GLY A 74 25.24 22.01 -6.83
CA GLY A 74 25.67 20.61 -6.70
C GLY A 74 24.81 19.61 -7.47
N TYR A 75 23.95 20.08 -8.38
CA TYR A 75 23.22 19.22 -9.31
C TYR A 75 24.14 18.74 -10.43
N THR A 76 23.75 17.67 -11.11
CA THR A 76 24.45 17.18 -12.32
C THR A 76 23.48 17.09 -13.49
N LEU A 77 23.97 17.27 -14.72
CA LEU A 77 23.12 17.18 -15.91
C LEU A 77 22.49 15.78 -16.03
N HIS A 78 21.19 15.72 -16.34
CA HIS A 78 20.50 14.47 -16.65
C HIS A 78 20.88 13.98 -18.05
N GLU A 79 20.73 12.68 -18.32
CA GLU A 79 20.93 12.10 -19.66
C GLU A 79 20.01 12.69 -20.74
N PHE A 80 18.89 13.29 -20.34
CA PHE A 80 17.97 13.99 -21.25
C PHE A 80 18.51 15.34 -21.70
N GLY A 81 19.51 15.90 -21.01
CA GLY A 81 20.12 17.18 -21.33
C GLY A 81 19.08 18.30 -21.41
N THR A 82 18.91 18.85 -22.62
CA THR A 82 17.90 19.86 -22.92
C THR A 82 16.86 19.34 -23.89
N MET A 83 15.58 19.55 -23.59
CA MET A 83 14.48 19.21 -24.50
C MET A 83 13.64 20.44 -24.79
N GLN A 84 13.14 20.57 -26.01
CA GLN A 84 12.17 21.62 -26.34
C GLN A 84 10.88 21.38 -25.55
N TYR A 85 10.32 22.45 -24.97
CA TYR A 85 9.03 22.40 -24.29
C TYR A 85 7.92 22.99 -25.17
N VAL A 86 7.83 24.32 -25.22
CA VAL A 86 6.82 25.04 -26.02
C VAL A 86 7.44 26.27 -26.68
N GLY A 87 7.28 26.40 -28.00
CA GLY A 87 7.84 27.51 -28.76
C GLY A 87 9.37 27.56 -28.64
N ALA A 88 9.90 28.69 -28.17
CA ALA A 88 11.34 28.89 -27.95
C ALA A 88 11.82 28.38 -26.57
N SER A 89 10.91 27.92 -25.70
CA SER A 89 11.26 27.46 -24.36
C SER A 89 11.77 26.02 -24.36
N HIS A 90 12.69 25.75 -23.44
CA HIS A 90 13.35 24.46 -23.27
C HIS A 90 13.32 24.05 -21.81
N TYR A 91 13.16 22.75 -21.55
CA TYR A 91 13.53 22.17 -20.27
C TYR A 91 15.02 21.82 -20.27
N VAL A 92 15.66 22.10 -19.14
CA VAL A 92 16.99 21.58 -18.82
C VAL A 92 16.83 20.63 -17.64
N TYR A 93 17.22 19.37 -17.82
CA TYR A 93 17.03 18.34 -16.82
C TYR A 93 18.28 18.12 -15.99
N PHE A 94 18.12 18.02 -14.67
CA PHE A 94 19.22 17.83 -13.73
C PHE A 94 18.90 16.75 -12.72
N TYR A 95 19.84 15.85 -12.45
CA TYR A 95 19.80 15.02 -11.25
C TYR A 95 20.05 15.87 -10.00
N LYS A 96 19.28 15.59 -8.95
CA LYS A 96 19.49 16.19 -7.63
C LYS A 96 20.87 15.79 -7.06
N PRO A 97 21.46 16.58 -6.15
CA PRO A 97 22.68 16.19 -5.44
C PRO A 97 22.53 14.82 -4.75
N GLU A 98 23.59 14.00 -4.76
CA GLU A 98 23.52 12.63 -4.20
C GLU A 98 23.08 12.61 -2.72
N VAL A 99 23.51 13.60 -1.93
CA VAL A 99 23.15 13.70 -0.51
C VAL A 99 21.64 13.87 -0.34
N GLN A 100 21.02 14.68 -1.21
CA GLN A 100 19.58 14.88 -1.23
C GLN A 100 18.88 13.59 -1.66
N GLN A 101 19.34 12.94 -2.73
CA GLN A 101 18.77 11.68 -3.20
C GLN A 101 18.81 10.58 -2.13
N ARG A 102 19.93 10.41 -1.42
CA ARG A 102 20.05 9.42 -0.33
C ARG A 102 19.06 9.68 0.79
N THR A 103 18.86 10.95 1.14
CA THR A 103 17.91 11.35 2.19
C THR A 103 16.47 11.03 1.77
N GLU A 104 16.11 11.37 0.54
CA GLU A 104 14.78 11.09 -0.02
C GLU A 104 14.53 9.58 -0.17
N ILE A 105 15.51 8.80 -0.66
CA ILE A 105 15.42 7.34 -0.76
C ILE A 105 15.24 6.70 0.63
N LYS A 106 15.94 7.20 1.65
CA LYS A 106 15.77 6.70 3.03
C LYS A 106 14.35 6.94 3.55
N ALA A 107 13.78 8.11 3.30
CA ALA A 107 12.40 8.42 3.66
C ALA A 107 11.41 7.50 2.91
N LEU A 108 11.65 7.26 1.61
CA LEU A 108 10.86 6.34 0.80
C LEU A 108 10.91 4.91 1.34
N HIS A 109 12.08 4.42 1.76
CA HIS A 109 12.23 3.10 2.36
C HIS A 109 11.45 2.95 3.67
N LEU A 110 11.39 4.00 4.48
CA LEU A 110 10.59 4.00 5.72
C LEU A 110 9.10 3.94 5.40
N GLU A 111 8.63 4.68 4.39
CA GLU A 111 7.24 4.65 3.95
C GLU A 111 6.85 3.26 3.41
N VAL A 112 7.70 2.66 2.57
CA VAL A 112 7.51 1.29 2.04
C VAL A 112 7.43 0.28 3.17
N GLU A 113 8.31 0.38 4.17
CA GLU A 113 8.29 -0.52 5.32
C GLU A 113 7.02 -0.36 6.16
N ALA A 114 6.57 0.88 6.40
CA ALA A 114 5.33 1.12 7.13
C ALA A 114 4.10 0.56 6.39
N LYS A 115 4.04 0.75 5.06
CA LYS A 115 2.98 0.18 4.22
C LYS A 115 2.99 -1.35 4.26
N TYR A 116 4.15 -1.96 4.10
CA TYR A 116 4.29 -3.42 4.15
C TYR A 116 3.84 -4.00 5.49
N LYS A 117 4.24 -3.38 6.61
CA LYS A 117 3.80 -3.82 7.95
C LYS A 117 2.29 -3.73 8.11
N LYS A 118 1.71 -2.61 7.67
CA LYS A 118 0.26 -2.42 7.69
C LYS A 118 -0.47 -3.47 6.84
N GLU A 119 0.03 -3.80 5.65
CA GLU A 119 -0.56 -4.85 4.80
C GLU A 119 -0.50 -6.24 5.45
N VAL A 120 0.62 -6.56 6.13
CA VAL A 120 0.75 -7.81 6.88
C VAL A 120 -0.24 -7.87 8.04
N GLU A 121 -0.39 -6.78 8.79
CA GLU A 121 -1.36 -6.66 9.89
C GLU A 121 -2.80 -6.78 9.39
N GLU A 122 -3.17 -6.05 8.34
CA GLU A 122 -4.51 -6.12 7.72
C GLU A 122 -4.84 -7.54 7.24
N HIS A 123 -3.88 -8.20 6.60
CA HIS A 123 -4.03 -9.59 6.17
C HIS A 123 -4.25 -10.54 7.35
N ASN A 124 -3.46 -10.40 8.42
CA ASN A 124 -3.57 -11.21 9.62
C ASN A 124 -4.91 -10.99 10.35
N ASN A 125 -5.36 -9.74 10.44
CA ASN A 125 -6.65 -9.39 11.02
C ASN A 125 -7.81 -10.04 10.25
N ALA A 126 -7.76 -10.01 8.91
CA ALA A 126 -8.76 -10.67 8.08
C ALA A 126 -8.82 -12.19 8.29
N ILE A 127 -7.67 -12.85 8.48
CA ILE A 127 -7.59 -14.28 8.82
C ILE A 127 -8.22 -14.55 10.18
N VAL A 128 -7.89 -13.75 11.19
CA VAL A 128 -8.43 -13.91 12.55
C VAL A 128 -9.95 -13.76 12.55
N LEU A 129 -10.47 -12.70 11.92
CA LEU A 129 -11.91 -12.47 11.82
C LEU A 129 -12.63 -13.65 11.18
N ARG A 130 -12.10 -14.16 10.06
CA ARG A 130 -12.67 -15.34 9.39
C ARG A 130 -12.66 -16.58 10.29
N GLN A 131 -11.60 -16.79 11.07
CA GLN A 131 -11.54 -17.94 11.97
C GLN A 131 -12.54 -17.80 13.12
N VAL A 132 -12.68 -16.60 13.69
CA VAL A 132 -13.68 -16.31 14.73
C VAL A 132 -15.09 -16.60 14.21
N GLU A 133 -15.44 -16.13 13.02
CA GLU A 133 -16.75 -16.41 12.41
C GLU A 133 -17.01 -17.92 12.22
N LEU A 134 -15.98 -18.69 11.85
CA LEU A 134 -16.09 -20.14 11.71
C LEU A 134 -16.29 -20.84 13.06
N GLU A 135 -15.56 -20.43 14.10
CA GLU A 135 -15.69 -21.01 15.44
C GLU A 135 -17.03 -20.65 16.08
N GLU A 136 -17.52 -19.41 15.89
CA GLU A 136 -18.85 -18.99 16.35
C GLU A 136 -19.94 -19.81 15.67
N ALA A 137 -19.85 -20.00 14.34
CA ALA A 137 -20.81 -20.83 13.60
C ALA A 137 -20.80 -22.30 14.06
N ASN A 138 -19.62 -22.85 14.36
CA ASN A 138 -19.50 -24.22 14.89
C ASN A 138 -20.07 -24.34 16.30
N THR A 139 -19.76 -23.38 17.18
CA THR A 139 -20.26 -23.33 18.56
C THR A 139 -21.77 -23.22 18.57
N ASN A 140 -22.35 -22.33 17.75
CA ASN A 140 -23.81 -22.18 17.66
C ASN A 140 -24.48 -23.48 17.21
N ARG A 141 -23.91 -24.20 16.24
CA ARG A 141 -24.44 -25.51 15.82
C ARG A 141 -24.39 -26.55 16.94
N GLN A 142 -23.31 -26.57 17.73
CA GLN A 142 -23.18 -27.50 18.86
C GLN A 142 -24.23 -27.18 19.94
N VAL A 143 -24.37 -25.90 20.31
CA VAL A 143 -25.38 -25.45 21.28
C VAL A 143 -26.79 -25.76 20.81
N GLU A 144 -27.12 -25.56 19.53
CA GLU A 144 -28.42 -25.92 18.97
C GLU A 144 -28.69 -27.43 19.03
N GLN A 145 -27.69 -28.27 18.75
CA GLN A 145 -27.80 -29.71 18.84
C GLN A 145 -28.01 -30.18 20.28
N GLU A 146 -27.25 -29.61 21.24
CA GLU A 146 -27.39 -29.92 22.67
C GLU A 146 -28.77 -29.51 23.20
N LEU A 147 -29.24 -28.30 22.85
CA LEU A 147 -30.58 -27.83 23.23
C LEU A 147 -31.69 -28.68 22.60
N ALA A 148 -31.52 -29.13 21.35
CA ALA A 148 -32.47 -30.01 20.69
C ALA A 148 -32.51 -31.39 21.37
N ALA A 149 -31.35 -31.95 21.71
CA ALA A 149 -31.25 -33.22 22.44
C ALA A 149 -31.90 -33.12 23.83
N GLU A 150 -31.61 -32.05 24.60
CA GLU A 150 -32.19 -31.83 25.92
C GLU A 150 -33.72 -31.68 25.86
N ARG A 151 -34.24 -30.96 24.85
CA ARG A 151 -35.68 -30.83 24.61
C ARG A 151 -36.33 -32.17 24.27
N GLN A 152 -35.65 -33.01 23.50
CA GLN A 152 -36.17 -34.33 23.15
C GLN A 152 -36.23 -35.23 24.39
N THR A 153 -35.16 -35.29 25.20
CA THR A 153 -35.16 -36.05 26.45
C THR A 153 -36.28 -35.62 27.39
N LYS A 154 -36.48 -34.30 27.57
CA LYS A 154 -37.58 -33.77 28.38
C LYS A 154 -38.96 -34.15 27.83
N ARG A 155 -39.13 -34.21 26.50
CA ARG A 155 -40.38 -34.66 25.88
C ARG A 155 -40.61 -36.14 26.12
N ASP A 156 -39.59 -36.96 25.96
CA ASP A 156 -39.67 -38.41 26.15
C ASP A 156 -40.04 -38.74 27.62
N GLU A 157 -39.45 -38.06 28.60
CA GLU A 157 -39.81 -38.18 30.03
C GLU A 157 -41.28 -37.79 30.31
N ILE A 158 -41.77 -36.73 29.66
CA ILE A 158 -43.17 -36.30 29.78
C ILE A 158 -44.10 -37.34 29.14
N GLU A 159 -43.76 -37.86 27.96
CA GLU A 159 -44.54 -38.89 27.28
C GLU A 159 -44.61 -40.18 28.10
N GLU A 160 -43.48 -40.64 28.65
CA GLU A 160 -43.45 -41.83 29.53
C GLU A 160 -44.37 -41.64 30.74
N ARG A 161 -44.30 -40.48 31.41
CA ARG A 161 -45.17 -40.16 32.54
C ARG A 161 -46.65 -40.13 32.16
N ILE A 162 -46.99 -39.56 31.00
CA ILE A 162 -48.37 -39.51 30.51
C ILE A 162 -48.88 -40.91 30.17
N ARG A 163 -48.09 -41.74 29.48
CA ARG A 163 -48.47 -43.12 29.16
C ARG A 163 -48.68 -43.96 30.40
N ALA A 164 -47.79 -43.85 31.40
CA ALA A 164 -47.93 -44.55 32.67
C ALA A 164 -49.18 -44.12 33.47
N ALA A 165 -49.62 -42.86 33.32
CA ALA A 165 -50.84 -42.36 33.95
C ALA A 165 -52.13 -42.83 33.24
N LEU A 166 -52.09 -43.01 31.92
CA LEU A 166 -53.23 -43.47 31.11
C LEU A 166 -53.40 -45.00 31.06
N SER A 167 -52.40 -45.77 31.48
CA SER A 167 -52.46 -47.24 31.56
C SER A 167 -52.95 -47.76 32.92
N LYS A 168 -53.42 -46.87 33.80
CA LYS A 168 -54.12 -47.18 35.05
C LYS A 168 -55.62 -46.97 34.86
#